data_AF-A0A1T1AVH2-F1
#
_entry.id   AF-A0A1T1AVH2-F1
#
_cell.length_a   1.000
_cell.length_b   1.000
_cell.length_c   1.000
_cell.angle_alpha   90.00
_cell.angle_beta   90.00
_cell.angle_gamma   90.00
#
_symmetry.space_group_name_H-M   'P 1'
#
loop_
_entity.id
_entity.type
_entity.pdbx_description
1 polymer ?
#
loop_
_entity_poly.entity_id
_entity_poly.type
_entity_poly.pdbx_seq_one_letter_code
_entity_poly.pdbx_strand_id
1 'polypeptide(L)'
;MSDLQHKALAVSDSNHLPTIGQLPSGPRNAISDVAGVTVGHCTLAEGPVQTGVTVVKPHSGNLFLDRVPAAAAVLNGFGKSIGLVQIEELGLLETPIALTNTFSVAAVAQAQIRQCVAANPETGRSLPTVNPLVFECNDGFLNDIQRMAITEQHYFAACDAAQVNVAQGAIGAGRGMSCFGLKGGIGTASRCCDGYTVGALVLANYGQLHQLILAGEALGPLLAERLAQINEPEKGSIILLLATDAPLDARQLRRLALRAGVGLARTGSVFGHGSGDIALAFSTAYTVPQEAQQAMPAGAMLHDARLDPLFQAAADSTEQAIIHALWHASSVIGRDGHQRHALADLLPEQTVPSLHHVNHENSDLH
;
A
#
# COMPACT_ATOMS: atom_id res chain seq x y z
N MET A 1 -11.03 -9.48 50.79
CA MET A 1 -9.88 -9.79 49.93
C MET A 1 -10.44 -10.22 48.58
N SER A 2 -10.82 -9.19 47.85
CA SER A 2 -11.69 -9.16 46.68
C SER A 2 -10.92 -9.32 45.37
N ASP A 3 -11.61 -9.92 44.39
CA ASP A 3 -11.55 -9.56 42.97
C ASP A 3 -10.21 -9.68 42.24
N LEU A 4 -9.72 -10.92 42.14
CA LEU A 4 -8.91 -11.37 41.01
C LEU A 4 -9.65 -12.49 40.25
N GLN A 5 -10.93 -12.25 39.99
CA GLN A 5 -11.67 -12.95 38.95
C GLN A 5 -11.24 -12.41 37.59
N HIS A 6 -10.86 -13.32 36.70
CA HIS A 6 -10.99 -13.26 35.25
C HIS A 6 -11.23 -11.85 34.64
N LYS A 7 -10.14 -11.16 34.31
CA LYS A 7 -10.12 -10.31 33.11
C LYS A 7 -9.36 -11.05 32.02
N ALA A 8 -10.00 -12.09 31.49
CA ALA A 8 -9.78 -12.42 30.09
C ALA A 8 -10.32 -11.21 29.32
N LEU A 9 -9.41 -10.34 28.86
CA LEU A 9 -9.75 -9.38 27.82
C LEU A 9 -10.13 -10.23 26.62
N ALA A 10 -11.43 -10.22 26.31
CA ALA A 10 -11.95 -10.76 25.08
C ALA A 10 -11.30 -9.98 23.95
N VAL A 11 -10.17 -10.48 23.41
CA VAL A 11 -9.93 -10.38 21.98
C VAL A 11 -11.21 -10.95 21.39
N SER A 12 -12.06 -10.08 20.84
CA SER A 12 -13.37 -10.48 20.33
C SER A 12 -13.21 -11.76 19.51
N ASP A 13 -14.12 -12.71 19.72
CA ASP A 13 -14.27 -14.02 19.09
C ASP A 13 -14.36 -13.99 17.55
N SER A 14 -13.49 -13.28 16.86
CA SER A 14 -13.57 -13.06 15.42
C SER A 14 -12.25 -13.42 14.79
N ASN A 15 -12.19 -14.63 14.22
CA ASN A 15 -11.27 -15.01 13.15
C ASN A 15 -11.58 -14.24 11.83
N HIS A 16 -12.15 -13.03 11.96
CA HIS A 16 -12.64 -12.18 10.89
C HIS A 16 -11.78 -10.93 10.83
N LEU A 17 -11.49 -10.52 9.60
CA LEU A 17 -10.76 -9.30 9.29
C LEU A 17 -11.47 -8.09 9.95
N PRO A 18 -10.80 -7.35 10.85
CA PRO A 18 -11.44 -6.20 11.50
C PRO A 18 -11.69 -5.08 10.49
N THR A 19 -12.74 -4.30 10.74
CA THR A 19 -13.06 -3.09 9.98
C THR A 19 -12.65 -1.85 10.77
N ILE A 20 -11.86 -0.98 10.15
CA ILE A 20 -11.34 0.25 10.74
C ILE A 20 -12.24 1.45 10.42
N GLY A 21 -12.53 2.26 11.43
CA GLY A 21 -13.30 3.49 11.29
C GLY A 21 -14.79 3.24 11.06
N GLN A 22 -15.53 4.32 10.79
CA GLN A 22 -17.00 4.30 10.60
C GLN A 22 -17.43 4.63 9.17
N LEU A 23 -16.50 5.06 8.32
CA LEU A 23 -16.79 5.37 6.92
C LEU A 23 -17.01 4.07 6.13
N PRO A 24 -17.99 4.01 5.22
CA PRO A 24 -18.17 2.86 4.34
C PRO A 24 -16.98 2.71 3.39
N SER A 25 -16.62 1.48 3.03
CA SER A 25 -15.67 1.24 1.94
C SER A 25 -16.34 1.31 0.57
N GLY A 26 -15.53 1.48 -0.48
CA GLY A 26 -15.96 1.16 -1.82
C GLY A 26 -16.19 -0.35 -2.01
N PRO A 27 -16.74 -0.78 -3.16
CA PRO A 27 -17.15 -2.16 -3.40
C PRO A 27 -16.00 -3.18 -3.37
N ARG A 28 -14.77 -2.76 -3.66
CA ARG A 28 -13.59 -3.64 -3.61
C ARG A 28 -12.81 -3.49 -2.30
N ASN A 29 -13.11 -2.46 -1.51
CA ASN A 29 -12.29 -2.01 -0.40
C ASN A 29 -10.81 -1.96 -0.81
N ALA A 30 -10.53 -1.23 -1.89
CA ALA A 30 -9.21 -1.15 -2.52
C ALA A 30 -8.98 0.22 -3.16
N ILE A 31 -7.71 0.56 -3.43
CA ILE A 31 -7.33 1.84 -4.05
C ILE A 31 -8.00 2.05 -5.42
N SER A 32 -8.31 0.95 -6.11
CA SER A 32 -9.00 0.88 -7.40
C SER A 32 -10.52 1.11 -7.32
N ASP A 33 -11.07 1.38 -6.13
CA ASP A 33 -12.41 1.96 -6.01
C ASP A 33 -12.43 3.42 -6.48
N VAL A 34 -11.27 4.09 -6.53
CA VAL A 34 -11.11 5.36 -7.24
C VAL A 34 -11.10 5.08 -8.74
N ALA A 35 -12.06 5.65 -9.46
CA ALA A 35 -12.25 5.36 -10.88
C ALA A 35 -11.00 5.63 -11.72
N GLY A 36 -10.70 4.72 -12.65
CA GLY A 36 -9.52 4.78 -13.51
C GLY A 36 -8.25 4.16 -12.90
N VAL A 37 -8.18 4.02 -11.57
CA VAL A 37 -7.00 3.47 -10.90
C VAL A 37 -6.91 1.96 -11.09
N THR A 38 -5.75 1.49 -11.53
CA THR A 38 -5.45 0.05 -11.67
C THR A 38 -4.11 -0.29 -11.03
N VAL A 39 -3.99 -1.54 -10.55
CA VAL A 39 -2.78 -2.05 -9.89
C VAL A 39 -2.38 -3.37 -10.53
N GLY A 40 -1.08 -3.53 -10.82
CA GLY A 40 -0.53 -4.76 -11.37
C GLY A 40 0.75 -5.18 -10.66
N HIS A 41 1.04 -6.49 -10.71
CA HIS A 41 2.14 -7.10 -9.97
C HIS A 41 2.96 -8.01 -10.87
N CYS A 42 4.27 -8.00 -10.67
CA CYS A 42 5.19 -9.04 -11.14
C CYS A 42 5.93 -9.59 -9.91
N THR A 43 5.82 -10.89 -9.65
CA THR A 43 6.35 -11.53 -8.44
C THR A 43 7.43 -12.54 -8.80
N LEU A 44 8.60 -12.41 -8.18
CA LEU A 44 9.71 -13.35 -8.29
C LEU A 44 9.81 -14.09 -6.94
N ALA A 45 9.65 -15.43 -6.96
CA ALA A 45 9.51 -16.23 -5.75
C ALA A 45 10.38 -17.51 -5.75
N GLU A 46 11.52 -17.49 -6.43
CA GLU A 46 12.37 -18.66 -6.63
C GLU A 46 13.58 -18.68 -5.68
N GLY A 47 13.58 -19.62 -4.73
CA GLY A 47 14.69 -19.82 -3.79
C GLY A 47 15.04 -18.54 -3.02
N PRO A 48 16.28 -18.03 -3.09
CA PRO A 48 16.67 -16.80 -2.41
C PRO A 48 16.14 -15.51 -3.07
N VAL A 49 15.52 -15.59 -4.25
CA VAL A 49 14.89 -14.44 -4.91
C VAL A 49 13.44 -14.34 -4.48
N GLN A 50 13.15 -13.39 -3.61
CA GLN A 50 11.83 -13.18 -3.01
C GLN A 50 11.46 -11.70 -3.12
N THR A 51 11.16 -11.22 -4.33
CA THR A 51 11.00 -9.79 -4.61
C THR A 51 9.99 -9.57 -5.75
N GLY A 52 9.86 -8.34 -6.24
CA GLY A 52 9.01 -8.05 -7.38
C GLY A 52 8.82 -6.57 -7.66
N VAL A 53 7.85 -6.30 -8.51
CA VAL A 53 7.41 -4.95 -8.88
C VAL A 53 5.90 -4.88 -8.71
N THR A 54 5.42 -3.77 -8.15
CA THR A 54 4.01 -3.38 -8.16
C THR A 54 3.88 -2.06 -8.89
N VAL A 55 2.91 -1.93 -9.80
CA VAL A 55 2.64 -0.69 -10.54
C VAL A 55 1.23 -0.23 -10.24
N VAL A 56 1.07 1.07 -9.94
CA VAL A 56 -0.23 1.75 -9.82
C VAL A 56 -0.35 2.76 -10.96
N LYS A 57 -1.41 2.63 -11.76
CA LYS A 57 -1.72 3.56 -12.85
C LYS A 57 -2.90 4.43 -12.42
N PRO A 58 -2.76 5.77 -12.37
CA PRO A 58 -3.88 6.68 -12.10
C PRO A 58 -5.01 6.61 -13.12
N HIS A 59 -4.68 6.33 -14.38
CA HIS A 59 -5.63 6.10 -15.47
C HIS A 59 -4.98 5.27 -16.59
N SER A 60 -5.78 4.85 -17.58
CA SER A 60 -5.32 4.05 -18.72
C SER A 60 -4.70 4.86 -19.87
N GLY A 61 -4.86 6.19 -19.87
CA GLY A 61 -4.28 7.10 -20.87
C GLY A 61 -2.77 7.32 -20.74
N ASN A 62 -2.23 8.25 -21.52
CA ASN A 62 -0.81 8.58 -21.55
C ASN A 62 -0.46 9.59 -20.46
N LEU A 63 0.05 9.11 -19.31
CA LEU A 63 0.36 9.96 -18.15
C LEU A 63 1.37 11.09 -18.43
N PHE A 64 2.23 10.93 -19.43
CA PHE A 64 3.19 11.98 -19.80
C PHE A 64 2.49 13.16 -20.49
N LEU A 65 1.41 12.88 -21.24
CA LEU A 65 0.62 13.91 -21.92
C LEU A 65 -0.53 14.42 -21.05
N ASP A 66 -1.16 13.53 -20.29
CA ASP A 66 -2.31 13.80 -19.42
C ASP A 66 -1.89 13.56 -17.96
N ARG A 67 -1.27 14.56 -17.33
CA ARG A 67 -0.68 14.41 -15.99
C ARG A 67 -1.75 14.52 -14.93
N VAL A 68 -1.58 13.85 -13.79
CA VAL A 68 -2.53 13.96 -12.67
C VAL A 68 -1.95 14.78 -11.51
N PRO A 69 -2.75 15.60 -10.81
CA PRO A 69 -2.28 16.31 -9.63
C PRO A 69 -1.83 15.32 -8.55
N ALA A 70 -0.66 15.56 -7.96
CA ALA A 70 -0.06 14.70 -6.96
C ALA A 70 0.80 15.49 -5.98
N ALA A 71 0.99 14.96 -4.77
CA ALA A 71 1.94 15.48 -3.81
C ALA A 71 2.43 14.40 -2.86
N ALA A 72 3.68 14.53 -2.43
CA ALA A 72 4.31 13.61 -1.49
C ALA A 72 4.51 14.24 -0.10
N ALA A 73 4.57 13.39 0.92
CA ALA A 73 4.97 13.74 2.27
C ALA A 73 5.98 12.70 2.78
N VAL A 74 7.19 13.16 3.10
CA VAL A 74 8.22 12.34 3.73
C VAL A 74 8.00 12.40 5.25
N LEU A 75 7.64 11.28 5.86
CA LEU A 75 7.46 11.15 7.31
C LEU A 75 8.79 10.82 7.98
N ASN A 76 9.56 9.90 7.38
CA ASN A 76 10.97 9.66 7.69
C ASN A 76 11.78 9.35 6.42
N GLY A 77 12.91 10.02 6.26
CA GLY A 77 13.65 10.12 4.99
C GLY A 77 14.65 8.99 4.71
N PHE A 78 14.58 7.85 5.40
CA PHE A 78 15.55 6.75 5.20
C PHE A 78 15.34 5.95 3.89
N GLY A 79 14.48 6.40 2.99
CA GLY A 79 14.19 5.77 1.69
C GLY A 79 15.02 6.29 0.51
N LYS A 80 15.09 5.52 -0.57
CA LYS A 80 15.88 5.80 -1.80
C LYS A 80 14.96 5.98 -3.02
N SER A 81 13.80 6.62 -2.81
CA SER A 81 12.81 6.84 -3.86
C SER A 81 13.29 7.87 -4.89
N ILE A 82 12.86 7.74 -6.15
CA ILE A 82 13.17 8.66 -7.26
C ILE A 82 11.91 9.43 -7.65
N GLY A 83 12.08 10.71 -8.01
CA GLY A 83 11.06 11.53 -8.65
C GLY A 83 10.36 12.56 -7.76
N LEU A 84 10.66 12.55 -6.45
CA LEU A 84 9.97 13.38 -5.46
C LEU A 84 10.21 14.88 -5.63
N VAL A 85 11.39 15.29 -6.11
CA VAL A 85 11.73 16.72 -6.29
C VAL A 85 10.80 17.40 -7.28
N GLN A 86 10.52 16.76 -8.44
CA GLN A 86 9.60 17.34 -9.42
C GLN A 86 8.13 17.22 -8.99
N ILE A 87 7.77 16.20 -8.19
CA ILE A 87 6.44 16.14 -7.56
C ILE A 87 6.25 17.33 -6.61
N GLU A 88 7.26 17.70 -5.84
CA GLU A 88 7.20 18.86 -4.94
C GLU A 88 7.11 20.18 -5.69
N GLU A 89 7.87 20.34 -6.78
CA GLU A 89 7.92 21.56 -7.57
C GLU A 89 6.65 21.77 -8.41
N LEU A 90 6.22 20.73 -9.15
CA LEU A 90 5.13 20.86 -10.13
C LEU A 90 3.78 20.40 -9.59
N GLY A 91 3.76 19.55 -8.55
CA GLY A 91 2.52 18.96 -8.05
C GLY A 91 1.84 18.02 -9.05
N LEU A 92 2.61 17.39 -9.95
CA LEU A 92 2.11 16.59 -11.07
C LEU A 92 2.82 15.25 -11.16
N LEU A 93 2.03 14.19 -11.34
CA LEU A 93 2.46 12.84 -11.65
C LEU A 93 2.33 12.59 -13.17
N GLU A 94 3.43 12.20 -13.81
CA GLU A 94 3.53 12.05 -15.26
C GLU A 94 4.00 10.65 -15.73
N THR A 95 4.09 9.71 -14.80
CA THR A 95 4.41 8.29 -15.03
C THR A 95 3.54 7.41 -14.14
N PRO A 96 3.39 6.10 -14.43
CA PRO A 96 2.83 5.18 -13.44
C PRO A 96 3.66 5.22 -12.15
N ILE A 97 3.04 4.96 -11.00
CA ILE A 97 3.79 4.81 -9.75
C ILE A 97 4.32 3.39 -9.70
N ALA A 98 5.62 3.20 -9.52
CA ALA A 98 6.21 1.87 -9.35
C ALA A 98 6.76 1.67 -7.93
N LEU A 99 6.58 0.46 -7.40
CA LEU A 99 7.11 0.01 -6.12
C LEU A 99 8.03 -1.20 -6.37
N THR A 100 9.19 -1.26 -5.72
CA THR A 100 10.11 -2.42 -5.80
C THR A 100 11.03 -2.49 -4.56
N ASN A 101 12.13 -3.23 -4.62
CA ASN A 101 13.17 -3.24 -3.59
C ASN A 101 14.19 -2.10 -3.75
N THR A 102 14.87 -1.75 -2.67
CA THR A 102 15.81 -0.61 -2.61
C THR A 102 16.84 -0.58 -3.75
N PHE A 103 17.47 -1.72 -4.07
CA PHE A 103 18.54 -1.78 -5.08
C PHE A 103 18.02 -1.86 -6.51
N SER A 104 16.71 -2.03 -6.70
CA SER A 104 16.05 -2.12 -8.01
C SER A 104 15.42 -0.81 -8.47
N VAL A 105 15.44 0.24 -7.65
CA VAL A 105 14.86 1.56 -7.98
C VAL A 105 15.39 2.10 -9.30
N ALA A 106 16.71 2.09 -9.50
CA ALA A 106 17.33 2.62 -10.73
C ALA A 106 16.92 1.84 -11.98
N ALA A 107 16.82 0.50 -11.88
CA ALA A 107 16.40 -0.35 -13.00
C ALA A 107 14.94 -0.08 -13.39
N VAL A 108 14.05 0.06 -12.41
CA VAL A 108 12.64 0.38 -12.66
C VAL A 108 12.46 1.81 -13.20
N ALA A 109 13.23 2.79 -12.68
CA ALA A 109 13.20 4.16 -13.19
C ALA A 109 13.68 4.22 -14.65
N GLN A 110 14.72 3.46 -15.00
CA GLN A 110 15.16 3.34 -16.39
C GLN A 110 14.08 2.72 -17.29
N ALA A 111 13.37 1.70 -16.80
CA ALA A 111 12.25 1.08 -17.53
C ALA A 111 11.09 2.07 -17.76
N GLN A 112 10.77 2.93 -16.78
CA GLN A 112 9.78 4.00 -16.94
C GLN A 112 10.17 5.02 -18.00
N ILE A 113 11.45 5.44 -18.00
CA ILE A 113 11.97 6.35 -19.03
C ILE A 113 11.84 5.71 -20.41
N ARG A 114 12.22 4.43 -20.57
CA ARG A 114 12.08 3.69 -21.83
C ARG A 114 10.62 3.58 -22.26
N GLN A 115 9.70 3.30 -21.33
CA GLN A 115 8.27 3.26 -21.61
C GLN A 115 7.76 4.59 -22.15
N CYS A 116 8.13 5.70 -21.51
CA CYS A 116 7.73 7.04 -21.93
C CYS A 116 8.27 7.37 -23.32
N VAL A 117 9.55 7.11 -23.58
CA VAL A 117 10.17 7.35 -24.91
C VAL A 117 9.51 6.49 -25.99
N ALA A 118 9.15 5.25 -25.68
CA ALA A 118 8.47 4.37 -26.63
C ALA A 118 7.05 4.90 -26.98
N ALA A 119 6.33 5.42 -25.99
CA ALA A 119 4.98 5.99 -26.19
C ALA A 119 5.02 7.42 -26.76
N ASN A 120 6.10 8.17 -26.51
CA ASN A 120 6.28 9.57 -26.86
C ASN A 120 7.72 9.76 -27.42
N PRO A 121 7.96 9.45 -28.71
CA PRO A 121 9.31 9.46 -29.30
C PRO A 121 10.05 10.79 -29.20
N GLU A 122 9.32 11.89 -29.05
CA GLU A 122 9.86 13.24 -28.92
C GLU A 122 10.30 13.61 -27.48
N THR A 123 10.08 12.76 -26.48
CA THR A 123 10.54 12.95 -25.09
C THR A 123 12.07 13.12 -25.03
N GLY A 124 12.55 14.21 -24.43
CA GLY A 124 13.97 14.58 -24.42
C GLY A 124 14.50 15.06 -25.77
N ARG A 125 13.61 15.34 -26.73
CA ARG A 125 13.89 15.99 -28.02
C ARG A 125 13.13 17.31 -28.09
N SER A 126 12.00 17.35 -28.80
CA SER A 126 11.12 18.51 -28.84
C SER A 126 10.19 18.60 -27.62
N LEU A 127 9.94 17.46 -26.94
CA LEU A 127 9.24 17.41 -25.65
C LEU A 127 10.25 17.37 -24.49
N PRO A 128 9.86 17.83 -23.28
CA PRO A 128 10.65 17.70 -22.06
C PRO A 128 11.10 16.26 -21.76
N THR A 129 12.08 16.13 -20.86
CA THR A 129 12.40 14.83 -20.24
C THR A 129 11.25 14.36 -19.35
N VAL A 130 11.26 13.08 -18.97
CA VAL A 130 10.24 12.49 -18.10
C VAL A 130 10.79 12.29 -16.68
N ASN A 131 9.95 12.50 -15.69
CA ASN A 131 10.18 12.19 -14.28
C ASN A 131 9.66 10.79 -13.92
N PRO A 132 10.53 9.77 -13.82
CA PRO A 132 10.13 8.48 -13.27
C PRO A 132 9.79 8.62 -11.78
N LEU A 133 8.70 7.99 -11.34
CA LEU A 133 8.29 7.95 -9.94
C LEU A 133 8.34 6.51 -9.42
N VAL A 134 9.39 6.22 -8.65
CA VAL A 134 9.69 4.88 -8.12
C VAL A 134 9.94 4.96 -6.63
N PHE A 135 9.19 4.18 -5.86
CA PHE A 135 9.38 4.00 -4.43
C PHE A 135 9.87 2.59 -4.11
N GLU A 136 10.33 2.40 -2.87
CA GLU A 136 10.94 1.15 -2.46
C GLU A 136 10.77 0.82 -0.98
N CYS A 137 10.98 -0.44 -0.65
CA CYS A 137 11.31 -0.90 0.69
C CYS A 137 12.45 -1.92 0.62
N ASN A 138 13.17 -2.14 1.72
CA ASN A 138 14.26 -3.10 1.78
C ASN A 138 13.76 -4.51 2.13
N ASP A 139 13.79 -5.43 1.15
CA ASP A 139 13.43 -6.85 1.33
C ASP A 139 14.61 -7.77 1.66
N GLY A 140 15.79 -7.23 1.92
CA GLY A 140 17.05 -7.96 2.07
C GLY A 140 17.10 -8.97 3.23
N PHE A 141 16.08 -9.07 4.08
CA PHE A 141 15.94 -10.15 5.06
C PHE A 141 15.56 -11.48 4.38
N LEU A 142 14.56 -11.45 3.49
CA LEU A 142 14.08 -12.64 2.77
C LEU A 142 14.68 -12.74 1.36
N ASN A 143 14.98 -11.63 0.73
CA ASN A 143 15.48 -11.56 -0.64
C ASN A 143 17.02 -11.45 -0.66
N ASP A 144 17.65 -12.09 -1.64
CA ASP A 144 19.01 -11.75 -2.07
C ASP A 144 18.98 -10.45 -2.89
N ILE A 145 18.85 -9.33 -2.17
CA ILE A 145 18.75 -7.99 -2.77
C ILE A 145 20.01 -7.61 -3.57
N GLN A 146 21.16 -8.21 -3.26
CA GLN A 146 22.42 -7.95 -3.97
C GLN A 146 22.46 -8.57 -5.36
N ARG A 147 21.64 -9.60 -5.61
CA ARG A 147 21.48 -10.19 -6.94
C ARG A 147 20.88 -9.21 -7.95
N MET A 148 20.19 -8.16 -7.49
CA MET A 148 19.54 -7.16 -8.34
C MET A 148 18.70 -7.81 -9.45
N ALA A 149 17.86 -8.79 -9.08
CA ALA A 149 17.16 -9.67 -10.02
C ALA A 149 16.05 -8.98 -10.84
N ILE A 150 15.65 -7.76 -10.48
CA ILE A 150 14.62 -7.01 -11.20
C ILE A 150 15.18 -6.46 -12.51
N THR A 151 14.43 -6.65 -13.59
CA THR A 151 14.74 -6.15 -14.93
C THR A 151 13.59 -5.30 -15.46
N GLU A 152 13.77 -4.65 -16.61
CA GLU A 152 12.70 -3.88 -17.26
C GLU A 152 11.50 -4.76 -17.62
N GLN A 153 11.71 -6.03 -18.00
CA GLN A 153 10.62 -6.95 -18.34
C GLN A 153 9.69 -7.17 -17.14
N HIS A 154 10.21 -7.19 -15.92
CA HIS A 154 9.39 -7.32 -14.71
C HIS A 154 8.52 -6.08 -14.48
N TYR A 155 9.03 -4.88 -14.78
CA TYR A 155 8.23 -3.65 -14.75
C TYR A 155 7.11 -3.67 -15.80
N PHE A 156 7.43 -4.06 -17.03
CA PHE A 156 6.43 -4.15 -18.10
C PHE A 156 5.37 -5.22 -17.81
N ALA A 157 5.77 -6.39 -17.30
CA ALA A 157 4.82 -7.42 -16.87
C ALA A 157 3.87 -6.91 -15.76
N ALA A 158 4.38 -6.12 -14.80
CA ALA A 158 3.54 -5.50 -13.78
C ALA A 158 2.60 -4.43 -14.38
N CYS A 159 3.04 -3.68 -15.40
CA CYS A 159 2.17 -2.76 -16.14
C CYS A 159 1.05 -3.48 -16.88
N ASP A 160 1.35 -4.59 -17.55
CA ASP A 160 0.40 -5.37 -18.35
C ASP A 160 -0.62 -6.10 -17.47
N ALA A 161 -0.21 -6.51 -16.26
CA ALA A 161 -1.08 -7.14 -15.27
C ALA A 161 -1.99 -6.15 -14.51
N ALA A 162 -1.92 -4.84 -14.82
CA ALA A 162 -2.66 -3.82 -14.07
C ALA A 162 -4.17 -3.95 -14.25
N GLN A 163 -4.89 -4.12 -13.15
CA GLN A 163 -6.35 -4.32 -13.13
C GLN A 163 -7.00 -3.70 -11.88
N VAL A 164 -8.33 -3.71 -11.82
CA VAL A 164 -9.09 -3.14 -10.69
C VAL A 164 -9.18 -4.08 -9.49
N ASN A 165 -9.01 -5.40 -9.67
CA ASN A 165 -8.99 -6.33 -8.55
C ASN A 165 -7.56 -6.49 -8.06
N VAL A 166 -7.27 -5.95 -6.88
CA VAL A 166 -5.90 -5.85 -6.35
C VAL A 166 -5.60 -7.06 -5.47
N ALA A 167 -4.60 -7.85 -5.87
CA ALA A 167 -4.06 -8.91 -5.02
C ALA A 167 -3.23 -8.32 -3.87
N GLN A 168 -3.24 -8.98 -2.72
CA GLN A 168 -2.64 -8.47 -1.48
C GLN A 168 -1.70 -9.52 -0.84
N GLY A 169 -0.97 -9.12 0.19
CA GLY A 169 -0.02 -9.95 0.93
C GLY A 169 1.36 -10.04 0.26
N ALA A 170 1.92 -11.25 0.23
CA ALA A 170 3.27 -11.54 -0.21
C ALA A 170 3.43 -11.61 -1.74
N ILE A 171 3.05 -10.53 -2.44
CA ILE A 171 3.02 -10.44 -3.91
C ILE A 171 3.68 -9.15 -4.42
N GLY A 172 4.15 -9.15 -5.67
CA GLY A 172 4.76 -8.00 -6.32
C GLY A 172 5.95 -7.48 -5.51
N ALA A 173 6.02 -6.16 -5.33
CA ALA A 173 7.01 -5.54 -4.46
C ALA A 173 6.93 -6.03 -3.00
N GLY A 174 5.78 -6.52 -2.56
CA GLY A 174 5.55 -7.02 -1.20
C GLY A 174 6.11 -8.41 -0.91
N ARG A 175 6.62 -9.12 -1.92
CA ARG A 175 7.01 -10.54 -1.80
C ARG A 175 8.00 -10.80 -0.67
N GLY A 176 9.08 -10.03 -0.57
CA GLY A 176 10.11 -10.20 0.45
C GLY A 176 9.99 -9.30 1.67
N MET A 177 8.88 -8.56 1.81
CA MET A 177 8.72 -7.57 2.88
C MET A 177 8.36 -8.21 4.23
N SER A 178 8.83 -7.61 5.31
CA SER A 178 8.60 -7.99 6.71
C SER A 178 7.94 -6.83 7.47
N CYS A 179 6.83 -7.06 8.15
CA CYS A 179 6.13 -6.02 8.92
C CYS A 179 5.89 -6.53 10.35
N PHE A 180 6.32 -5.75 11.35
CA PHE A 180 6.30 -6.12 12.77
C PHE A 180 7.02 -7.46 13.07
N GLY A 181 8.07 -7.79 12.32
CA GLY A 181 8.75 -9.09 12.43
C GLY A 181 7.94 -10.28 11.88
N LEU A 182 6.73 -10.04 11.39
CA LEU A 182 5.88 -10.97 10.65
C LEU A 182 6.03 -10.76 9.14
N LYS A 183 5.31 -11.55 8.35
CA LYS A 183 5.21 -11.32 6.92
C LYS A 183 4.33 -10.09 6.65
N GLY A 184 4.89 -9.12 5.94
CA GLY A 184 4.16 -7.96 5.41
C GLY A 184 3.91 -8.07 3.90
N GLY A 185 3.82 -6.94 3.23
CA GLY A 185 3.69 -6.89 1.76
C GLY A 185 2.71 -5.85 1.27
N ILE A 186 1.95 -6.18 0.22
CA ILE A 186 0.95 -5.28 -0.37
C ILE A 186 -0.35 -5.35 0.43
N GLY A 187 -0.92 -4.21 0.76
CA GLY A 187 -2.29 -4.13 1.26
C GLY A 187 -3.01 -2.93 0.69
N THR A 188 -4.33 -2.99 0.63
CA THR A 188 -5.13 -1.91 0.06
C THR A 188 -6.48 -1.81 0.74
N ALA A 189 -7.04 -0.61 0.80
CA ALA A 189 -8.36 -0.35 1.35
C ALA A 189 -8.96 0.91 0.70
N SER A 190 -10.25 1.15 0.91
CA SER A 190 -10.87 2.42 0.51
C SER A 190 -11.92 2.87 1.52
N ARG A 191 -12.21 4.17 1.54
CA ARG A 191 -13.32 4.77 2.28
C ARG A 191 -14.02 5.80 1.42
N CYS A 192 -15.35 5.81 1.47
CA CYS A 192 -16.19 6.77 0.77
C CYS A 192 -16.72 7.81 1.77
N CYS A 193 -16.61 9.08 1.41
CA CYS A 193 -17.10 10.20 2.20
C CYS A 193 -17.49 11.37 1.29
N ASP A 194 -18.59 12.05 1.61
CA ASP A 194 -19.04 13.26 0.90
C ASP A 194 -19.16 13.13 -0.63
N GLY A 195 -19.48 11.92 -1.13
CA GLY A 195 -19.59 11.63 -2.56
C GLY A 195 -18.26 11.37 -3.26
N TYR A 196 -17.15 11.34 -2.52
CA TYR A 196 -15.82 11.01 -2.98
C TYR A 196 -15.32 9.70 -2.38
N THR A 197 -14.28 9.15 -2.98
CA THR A 197 -13.55 7.98 -2.50
C THR A 197 -12.11 8.36 -2.19
N VAL A 198 -11.58 7.88 -1.07
CA VAL A 198 -10.15 7.84 -0.78
C VAL A 198 -9.72 6.38 -0.71
N GLY A 199 -8.88 6.00 -1.66
CA GLY A 199 -8.27 4.68 -1.74
C GLY A 199 -6.84 4.71 -1.21
N ALA A 200 -6.40 3.66 -0.55
CA ALA A 200 -5.03 3.49 -0.06
C ALA A 200 -4.42 2.19 -0.57
N LEU A 201 -3.14 2.21 -0.94
CA LEU A 201 -2.31 1.03 -1.19
C LEU A 201 -0.99 1.20 -0.44
N VAL A 202 -0.57 0.17 0.27
CA VAL A 202 0.64 0.19 1.09
C VAL A 202 1.62 -0.90 0.68
N LEU A 203 2.91 -0.61 0.84
CA LEU A 203 3.99 -1.60 0.85
C LEU A 203 4.53 -1.70 2.28
N ALA A 204 3.94 -2.58 3.09
CA ALA A 204 4.21 -2.69 4.51
C ALA A 204 5.51 -3.50 4.78
N ASN A 205 6.55 -2.81 5.27
CA ASN A 205 7.84 -3.40 5.61
C ASN A 205 8.44 -2.79 6.90
N TYR A 206 7.65 -2.46 7.93
CA TYR A 206 8.09 -1.66 9.09
C TYR A 206 7.69 -2.25 10.44
N GLY A 207 8.16 -1.63 11.53
CA GLY A 207 7.70 -1.88 12.89
C GLY A 207 8.37 -3.09 13.56
N GLN A 208 8.35 -3.07 14.90
CA GLN A 208 8.80 -4.17 15.75
C GLN A 208 7.61 -4.93 16.32
N LEU A 209 7.71 -6.25 16.48
CA LEU A 209 6.57 -7.09 16.88
C LEU A 209 5.82 -6.55 18.10
N HIS A 210 6.54 -6.17 19.17
CA HIS A 210 5.93 -5.69 20.41
C HIS A 210 5.11 -4.38 20.26
N GLN A 211 5.29 -3.64 19.16
CA GLN A 211 4.57 -2.40 18.88
C GLN A 211 3.26 -2.63 18.14
N LEU A 212 3.05 -3.82 17.56
CA LEU A 212 1.88 -4.09 16.71
C LEU A 212 0.58 -3.82 17.47
N ILE A 213 -0.19 -2.87 16.95
CA ILE A 213 -1.58 -2.60 17.32
C ILE A 213 -2.45 -3.02 16.13
N LEU A 214 -3.44 -3.87 16.39
CA LEU A 214 -4.39 -4.34 15.39
C LEU A 214 -5.78 -3.88 15.80
N ALA A 215 -6.35 -2.93 15.04
CA ALA A 215 -7.69 -2.37 15.31
C ALA A 215 -7.87 -1.86 16.75
N GLY A 216 -6.85 -1.19 17.29
CA GLY A 216 -6.84 -0.66 18.66
C GLY A 216 -6.36 -1.64 19.74
N GLU A 217 -6.25 -2.94 19.42
CA GLU A 217 -5.80 -3.96 20.36
C GLU A 217 -4.27 -4.15 20.28
N ALA A 218 -3.59 -4.14 21.44
CA ALA A 218 -2.14 -4.34 21.54
C ALA A 218 -1.78 -5.82 21.35
N LEU A 219 -1.80 -6.28 20.10
CA LEU A 219 -1.53 -7.67 19.72
C LEU A 219 -0.04 -8.04 19.80
N GLY A 220 0.84 -7.06 19.60
CA GLY A 220 2.29 -7.24 19.57
C GLY A 220 2.88 -7.95 20.78
N PRO A 221 2.64 -7.47 22.02
CA PRO A 221 3.13 -8.12 23.23
C PRO A 221 2.67 -9.58 23.37
N LEU A 222 1.40 -9.85 23.04
CA LEU A 222 0.83 -11.20 23.10
C LEU A 222 1.54 -12.17 22.13
N LEU A 223 1.87 -11.71 20.93
CA LEU A 223 2.60 -12.51 19.94
C LEU A 223 4.09 -12.65 20.27
N ALA A 224 4.72 -11.60 20.82
CA ALA A 224 6.13 -11.63 21.21
C ALA A 224 6.40 -12.68 22.30
N GLU A 225 5.50 -12.80 23.28
CA GLU A 225 5.54 -13.85 24.30
C GLU A 225 5.45 -15.26 23.68
N ARG A 226 4.54 -15.46 22.72
CA ARG A 226 4.36 -16.76 22.04
C ARG A 226 5.56 -17.18 21.19
N LEU A 227 6.18 -16.23 20.50
CA LEU A 227 7.30 -16.50 19.60
C LEU A 227 8.66 -16.51 20.32
N ALA A 228 8.71 -16.21 21.63
CA ALA A 228 9.94 -16.04 22.40
C ALA A 228 10.98 -15.14 21.69
N GLN A 229 10.50 -14.12 20.96
CA GLN A 229 11.36 -13.28 20.13
C GLN A 229 12.16 -12.27 20.97
N ILE A 230 13.43 -12.10 20.60
CA ILE A 230 14.30 -11.04 21.11
C ILE A 230 14.09 -9.79 20.24
N ASN A 231 14.07 -8.62 20.87
CA ASN A 231 13.93 -7.34 20.17
C ASN A 231 15.05 -7.12 19.15
N GLU A 232 14.70 -7.09 17.86
CA GLU A 232 15.59 -6.63 16.78
C GLU A 232 15.43 -5.11 16.55
N PRO A 233 16.50 -4.36 16.23
CA PRO A 233 16.37 -2.95 15.86
C PRO A 233 15.44 -2.76 14.66
N GLU A 234 14.63 -1.70 14.66
CA GLU A 234 13.79 -1.36 13.53
C GLU A 234 14.64 -0.97 12.30
N LYS A 235 14.46 -1.71 11.21
CA LYS A 235 15.17 -1.53 9.93
C LYS A 235 14.20 -1.49 8.74
N GLY A 236 12.96 -1.10 9.04
CA GLY A 236 11.86 -1.21 8.11
C GLY A 236 11.80 -0.12 7.04
N SER A 237 10.69 -0.05 6.32
CA SER A 237 10.22 1.07 5.50
C SER A 237 8.72 0.87 5.25
N ILE A 238 8.00 1.93 4.89
CA ILE A 238 6.65 1.79 4.32
C ILE A 238 6.37 2.87 3.30
N ILE A 239 5.80 2.44 2.17
CA ILE A 239 5.26 3.35 1.16
C ILE A 239 3.74 3.36 1.28
N LEU A 240 3.18 4.56 1.33
CA LEU A 240 1.75 4.83 1.50
C LEU A 240 1.23 5.59 0.27
N LEU A 241 0.50 4.92 -0.62
CA LEU A 241 -0.11 5.56 -1.78
C LEU A 241 -1.58 5.83 -1.50
N LEU A 242 -2.01 7.07 -1.69
CA LEU A 242 -3.40 7.50 -1.62
C LEU A 242 -3.88 7.96 -3.00
N ALA A 243 -5.08 7.52 -3.37
CA ALA A 243 -5.81 8.00 -4.54
C ALA A 243 -7.13 8.63 -4.09
N THR A 244 -7.61 9.64 -4.81
CA THR A 244 -8.97 10.15 -4.63
C THR A 244 -9.58 10.65 -5.94
N ASP A 245 -10.90 10.69 -6.02
CA ASP A 245 -11.66 11.35 -7.08
C ASP A 245 -12.13 12.76 -6.67
N ALA A 246 -11.73 13.25 -5.49
CA ALA A 246 -11.99 14.62 -5.06
C ALA A 246 -11.13 15.64 -5.85
N PRO A 247 -11.71 16.78 -6.30
CA PRO A 247 -10.97 17.80 -7.04
C PRO A 247 -10.07 18.61 -6.10
N LEU A 248 -8.85 18.11 -5.90
CA LEU A 248 -7.86 18.64 -4.98
C LEU A 248 -6.62 19.17 -5.71
N ASP A 249 -6.13 20.33 -5.27
CA ASP A 249 -4.83 20.86 -5.70
C ASP A 249 -3.66 20.13 -5.01
N ALA A 250 -2.42 20.38 -5.47
CA ALA A 250 -1.22 19.74 -4.92
C ALA A 250 -1.00 20.04 -3.41
N ARG A 251 -1.35 21.25 -2.94
CA ARG A 251 -1.23 21.61 -1.52
C ARG A 251 -2.23 20.82 -0.67
N GLN A 252 -3.47 20.66 -1.13
CA GLN A 252 -4.49 19.84 -0.48
C GLN A 252 -4.11 18.36 -0.49
N LEU A 253 -3.58 17.86 -1.61
CA LEU A 253 -3.05 16.50 -1.71
C LEU A 253 -1.88 16.26 -0.75
N ARG A 254 -0.99 17.23 -0.56
CA ARG A 254 0.08 17.12 0.44
C ARG A 254 -0.48 16.99 1.86
N ARG A 255 -1.55 17.72 2.17
CA ARG A 255 -2.26 17.60 3.46
C ARG A 255 -2.92 16.23 3.62
N LEU A 256 -3.49 15.69 2.55
CA LEU A 256 -4.07 14.35 2.52
C LEU A 256 -2.99 13.27 2.73
N ALA A 257 -1.86 13.36 2.01
CA ALA A 257 -0.73 12.44 2.14
C ALA A 257 -0.21 12.36 3.59
N LEU A 258 -0.12 13.50 4.29
CA LEU A 258 0.27 13.53 5.71
C LEU A 258 -0.66 12.72 6.63
N ARG A 259 -1.94 12.52 6.24
CA ARG A 259 -2.90 11.74 7.04
C ARG A 259 -2.68 10.24 6.95
N ALA A 260 -1.97 9.76 5.92
CA ALA A 260 -1.52 8.37 5.90
C ALA A 260 -0.61 8.07 7.10
N GLY A 261 0.18 9.05 7.56
CA GLY A 261 0.99 8.94 8.78
C GLY A 261 0.16 8.71 10.05
N VAL A 262 -1.09 9.20 10.11
CA VAL A 262 -2.00 8.93 11.23
C VAL A 262 -2.44 7.46 11.23
N GLY A 263 -2.84 6.94 10.07
CA GLY A 263 -3.20 5.52 9.94
C GLY A 263 -2.01 4.60 10.27
N LEU A 264 -0.82 4.96 9.80
CA LEU A 264 0.42 4.27 10.13
C LEU A 264 0.70 4.29 11.65
N ALA A 265 0.62 5.43 12.32
CA ALA A 265 0.85 5.53 13.76
C ALA A 265 -0.13 4.68 14.59
N ARG A 266 -1.40 4.58 14.18
CA ARG A 266 -2.43 3.78 14.88
C ARG A 266 -2.14 2.28 14.92
N THR A 267 -1.29 1.79 14.02
CA THR A 267 -0.86 0.38 14.00
C THR A 267 0.39 0.11 14.85
N GLY A 268 0.98 1.15 15.46
CA GLY A 268 2.15 1.04 16.34
C GLY A 268 3.45 1.63 15.79
N SER A 269 3.44 2.28 14.62
CA SER A 269 4.65 2.94 14.11
C SER A 269 5.05 4.15 14.96
N VAL A 270 6.36 4.33 15.10
CA VAL A 270 6.97 5.52 15.72
C VAL A 270 7.91 6.26 14.76
N PHE A 271 7.86 5.94 13.46
CA PHE A 271 8.79 6.44 12.44
C PHE A 271 10.26 6.19 12.81
N GLY A 272 10.60 4.93 13.12
CA GLY A 272 11.93 4.59 13.61
C GLY A 272 13.06 4.98 12.67
N HIS A 273 14.25 5.21 13.24
CA HIS A 273 15.39 5.81 12.56
C HIS A 273 15.70 5.21 11.18
N GLY A 274 15.70 3.88 11.07
CA GLY A 274 16.02 3.16 9.83
C GLY A 274 14.85 3.07 8.83
N SER A 275 13.68 3.63 9.13
CA SER A 275 12.45 3.45 8.35
C SER A 275 12.25 4.46 7.24
N GLY A 276 12.22 4.03 5.98
CA GLY A 276 11.83 4.91 4.87
C GLY A 276 10.31 5.04 4.79
N ASP A 277 9.75 6.08 5.40
CA ASP A 277 8.30 6.26 5.54
C ASP A 277 7.83 7.42 4.66
N ILE A 278 7.25 7.10 3.50
CA ILE A 278 6.89 8.10 2.49
C ILE A 278 5.45 7.88 2.03
N ALA A 279 4.67 8.96 2.05
CA ALA A 279 3.33 8.99 1.52
C ALA A 279 3.26 9.79 0.21
N LEU A 280 2.42 9.35 -0.72
CA LEU A 280 2.06 10.08 -1.94
C LEU A 280 0.53 10.09 -2.05
N ALA A 281 -0.06 11.24 -2.31
CA ALA A 281 -1.47 11.34 -2.68
C ALA A 281 -1.62 11.90 -4.09
N PHE A 282 -2.55 11.36 -4.88
CA PHE A 282 -2.93 11.90 -6.18
C PHE A 282 -4.45 11.95 -6.35
N SER A 283 -4.93 12.85 -7.20
CA SER A 283 -6.35 12.92 -7.57
C SER A 283 -6.57 12.54 -9.03
N THR A 284 -7.68 11.85 -9.29
CA THR A 284 -8.16 11.48 -10.63
C THR A 284 -9.23 12.43 -11.17
N ALA A 285 -9.59 13.47 -10.39
CA ALA A 285 -10.68 14.38 -10.72
C ALA A 285 -10.44 15.20 -11.99
N TYR A 286 -9.18 15.43 -12.36
CA TYR A 286 -8.80 16.15 -13.56
C TYR A 286 -7.37 15.77 -14.00
N THR A 287 -7.06 16.03 -15.26
CA THR A 287 -5.71 15.93 -15.81
C THR A 287 -5.18 17.31 -16.22
N VAL A 288 -3.86 17.44 -16.28
CA VAL A 288 -3.13 18.62 -16.73
C VAL A 288 -2.36 18.28 -18.01
N PRO A 289 -2.71 18.91 -19.14
CA PRO A 289 -2.10 18.58 -20.42
C PRO A 289 -0.62 18.99 -20.45
N GLN A 290 0.19 18.24 -21.19
CA GLN A 290 1.58 18.58 -21.51
C GLN A 290 1.70 19.64 -22.61
N GLU A 291 0.77 19.62 -23.56
CA GLU A 291 0.79 20.49 -24.73
C GLU A 291 0.24 21.89 -24.39
N ALA A 292 1.03 22.92 -24.64
CA ALA A 292 0.67 24.31 -24.34
C ALA A 292 -0.53 24.84 -25.15
N GLN A 293 -0.89 24.17 -26.24
CA GLN A 293 -2.05 24.51 -27.08
C GLN A 293 -3.36 24.00 -26.49
N GLN A 294 -3.31 23.04 -25.56
CA GLN A 294 -4.49 22.51 -24.88
C GLN A 294 -4.86 23.41 -23.69
N ALA A 295 -6.15 23.65 -23.52
CA ALA A 295 -6.63 24.48 -22.42
C ALA A 295 -6.41 23.78 -21.07
N MET A 296 -5.98 24.54 -20.07
CA MET A 296 -5.89 24.06 -18.70
C MET A 296 -7.28 23.69 -18.14
N PRO A 297 -7.36 22.71 -17.23
CA PRO A 297 -8.62 22.36 -16.58
C PRO A 297 -9.16 23.57 -15.80
N ALA A 298 -10.45 23.88 -16.01
CA ALA A 298 -11.20 24.88 -15.27
C ALA A 298 -12.35 24.19 -14.53
N GLY A 299 -12.14 23.89 -13.24
CA GLY A 299 -13.12 23.20 -12.40
C GLY A 299 -13.16 23.78 -10.99
N ALA A 300 -14.30 23.64 -10.33
CA ALA A 300 -14.44 24.03 -8.92
C ALA A 300 -13.66 23.05 -8.04
N MET A 301 -12.67 23.57 -7.30
CA MET A 301 -11.91 22.78 -6.33
C MET A 301 -12.71 22.58 -5.05
N LEU A 302 -12.45 21.49 -4.33
CA LEU A 302 -13.06 21.26 -3.03
C LEU A 302 -12.57 22.32 -2.03
N HIS A 303 -13.50 22.93 -1.29
CA HIS A 303 -13.14 23.95 -0.30
C HIS A 303 -12.38 23.32 0.88
N ASP A 304 -11.33 23.99 1.36
CA ASP A 304 -10.45 23.48 2.43
C ASP A 304 -11.20 23.06 3.71
N ALA A 305 -12.26 23.79 4.07
CA ALA A 305 -13.11 23.48 5.23
C ALA A 305 -13.90 22.15 5.10
N ARG A 306 -13.84 21.49 3.94
CA ARG A 306 -14.48 20.21 3.65
C ARG A 306 -13.49 19.05 3.60
N LEU A 307 -12.23 19.26 3.96
CA LEU A 307 -11.19 18.22 3.88
C LEU A 307 -11.18 17.23 5.04
N ASP A 308 -11.78 17.55 6.19
CA ASP A 308 -11.72 16.69 7.37
C ASP A 308 -12.29 15.27 7.15
N PRO A 309 -13.43 15.08 6.45
CA PRO A 309 -13.89 13.74 6.09
C PRO A 309 -12.89 12.97 5.22
N LEU A 310 -12.22 13.62 4.27
CA LEU A 310 -11.20 13.00 3.43
C LEU A 310 -9.94 12.66 4.24
N PHE A 311 -9.60 13.48 5.24
CA PHE A 311 -8.50 13.21 6.16
C PHE A 311 -8.77 11.99 7.03
N GLN A 312 -10.00 11.84 7.53
CA GLN A 312 -10.43 10.64 8.24
C GLN A 312 -10.39 9.41 7.30
N ALA A 313 -10.91 9.54 6.08
CA ALA A 313 -10.89 8.49 5.07
C ALA A 313 -9.46 8.03 4.73
N ALA A 314 -8.51 8.95 4.62
CA ALA A 314 -7.09 8.66 4.38
C ALA A 314 -6.44 7.90 5.55
N ALA A 315 -6.71 8.32 6.80
CA ALA A 315 -6.19 7.63 7.98
C ALA A 315 -6.77 6.22 8.10
N ASP A 316 -8.09 6.08 7.98
CA ASP A 316 -8.79 4.79 8.16
C ASP A 316 -8.46 3.80 7.03
N SER A 317 -8.41 4.26 5.77
CA SER A 317 -8.00 3.41 4.66
C SER A 317 -6.53 3.00 4.77
N THR A 318 -5.64 3.86 5.25
CA THR A 318 -4.23 3.50 5.46
C THR A 318 -4.07 2.44 6.55
N GLU A 319 -4.71 2.64 7.70
CA GLU A 319 -4.70 1.67 8.80
C GLU A 319 -5.29 0.32 8.36
N GLN A 320 -6.44 0.33 7.67
CA GLN A 320 -7.04 -0.88 7.11
C GLN A 320 -6.14 -1.57 6.09
N ALA A 321 -5.48 -0.82 5.19
CA ALA A 321 -4.60 -1.37 4.18
C ALA A 321 -3.36 -2.05 4.81
N ILE A 322 -2.81 -1.49 5.88
CA ILE A 322 -1.72 -2.14 6.64
C ILE A 322 -2.19 -3.45 7.26
N ILE A 323 -3.38 -3.45 7.88
CA ILE A 323 -3.97 -4.67 8.43
C ILE A 323 -4.18 -5.71 7.33
N HIS A 324 -4.71 -5.32 6.17
CA HIS A 324 -4.87 -6.21 5.02
C HIS A 324 -3.54 -6.79 4.54
N ALA A 325 -2.46 -6.01 4.54
CA ALA A 325 -1.13 -6.49 4.15
C ALA A 325 -0.66 -7.63 5.06
N LEU A 326 -0.86 -7.51 6.38
CA LEU A 326 -0.55 -8.55 7.37
C LEU A 326 -1.51 -9.74 7.27
N TRP A 327 -2.80 -9.47 7.09
CA TRP A 327 -3.86 -10.47 7.12
C TRP A 327 -3.85 -11.40 5.90
N HIS A 328 -3.55 -10.85 4.72
CA HIS A 328 -3.49 -11.60 3.46
C HIS A 328 -2.08 -12.14 3.13
N ALA A 329 -1.09 -11.84 3.95
CA ALA A 329 0.25 -12.36 3.76
C ALA A 329 0.31 -13.89 3.96
N SER A 330 1.12 -14.57 3.16
CA SER A 330 1.49 -15.97 3.34
C SER A 330 2.93 -16.08 3.82
N SER A 331 3.22 -17.07 4.67
CA SER A 331 4.58 -17.34 5.15
C SER A 331 5.58 -17.46 4.01
N VAL A 332 6.77 -16.87 4.18
CA VAL A 332 7.86 -16.94 3.19
C VAL A 332 9.15 -17.37 3.87
N ILE A 333 9.80 -18.35 3.24
CA ILE A 333 11.20 -18.71 3.50
C ILE A 333 12.02 -18.09 2.38
N GLY A 334 13.06 -17.36 2.75
CA GLY A 334 13.93 -16.62 1.85
C GLY A 334 15.36 -17.12 1.86
N ARG A 335 16.30 -16.23 1.51
CA ARG A 335 17.74 -16.51 1.54
C ARG A 335 18.19 -17.01 2.91
N ASP A 336 19.21 -17.87 2.90
CA ASP A 336 19.85 -18.42 4.11
C ASP A 336 18.87 -19.13 5.08
N GLY A 337 17.68 -19.53 4.61
CA GLY A 337 16.64 -20.14 5.43
C GLY A 337 15.90 -19.15 6.35
N HIS A 338 16.10 -17.84 6.20
CA HIS A 338 15.33 -16.84 6.94
C HIS A 338 13.83 -16.99 6.66
N GLN A 339 13.01 -16.83 7.69
CA GLN A 339 11.57 -16.99 7.59
C GLN A 339 10.81 -15.83 8.23
N ARG A 340 9.68 -15.47 7.62
CA ARG A 340 8.65 -14.64 8.24
C ARG A 340 7.33 -15.36 8.21
N HIS A 341 6.71 -15.51 9.38
CA HIS A 341 5.41 -16.14 9.55
C HIS A 341 4.30 -15.19 9.11
N ALA A 342 3.26 -15.72 8.46
CA ALA A 342 2.02 -14.97 8.29
C ALA A 342 1.36 -14.75 9.64
N LEU A 343 0.60 -13.65 9.79
CA LEU A 343 -0.18 -13.41 10.99
C LEU A 343 -1.18 -14.56 11.23
N ALA A 344 -1.82 -15.05 10.17
CA ALA A 344 -2.78 -16.15 10.24
C ALA A 344 -2.21 -17.44 10.85
N ASP A 345 -0.92 -17.72 10.64
CA ASP A 345 -0.26 -18.91 11.21
C ASP A 345 -0.09 -18.83 12.74
N LEU A 346 -0.25 -17.64 13.31
CA LEU A 346 -0.04 -17.36 14.74
C LEU A 346 -1.33 -17.07 15.50
N LEU A 347 -2.42 -16.82 14.76
CA LEU A 347 -3.74 -16.70 15.34
C LEU A 347 -4.25 -18.10 15.72
N PRO A 348 -4.90 -18.29 16.89
CA PRO A 348 -5.41 -19.59 17.27
C PRO A 348 -6.46 -20.08 16.25
N GLU A 349 -6.36 -21.33 15.80
CA GLU A 349 -7.48 -21.98 15.12
C GLU A 349 -8.67 -22.04 16.09
N GLN A 350 -9.83 -21.51 15.69
CA GLN A 350 -11.09 -21.98 16.25
C GLN A 350 -11.80 -22.81 15.18
N THR A 351 -11.97 -24.09 15.52
CA THR A 351 -12.79 -25.11 14.87
C THR A 351 -13.91 -24.55 14.00
N VAL A 352 -13.76 -24.74 12.68
CA VAL A 352 -14.88 -24.63 11.74
C VAL A 352 -15.98 -25.58 12.20
N PRO A 353 -17.20 -25.13 12.55
CA PRO A 353 -18.32 -26.05 12.59
C PRO A 353 -18.54 -26.50 11.16
N SER A 354 -18.32 -27.79 10.93
CA SER A 354 -18.64 -28.50 9.71
C SER A 354 -20.08 -28.17 9.31
N LEU A 355 -20.24 -27.42 8.22
CA LEU A 355 -21.49 -27.34 7.48
C LEU A 355 -21.67 -28.66 6.73
N HIS A 356 -22.04 -29.72 7.46
CA HIS A 356 -22.55 -30.95 6.90
C HIS A 356 -24.07 -31.04 7.13
N HIS A 357 -24.74 -31.15 5.99
CA HIS A 357 -26.06 -31.75 5.78
C HIS A 357 -27.31 -30.99 6.22
N VAL A 358 -27.86 -30.29 5.23
CA VAL A 358 -29.26 -30.41 4.78
C VAL A 358 -29.91 -31.70 5.26
N ASN A 359 -30.94 -31.58 6.10
CA ASN A 359 -32.07 -32.51 6.12
C ASN A 359 -33.35 -31.67 5.99
N HIS A 360 -33.84 -31.58 4.75
CA HIS A 360 -35.26 -31.39 4.52
C HIS A 360 -35.94 -32.74 4.82
N GLU A 361 -36.53 -32.88 5.99
CA GLU A 361 -37.62 -33.82 6.18
C GLU A 361 -38.94 -33.06 6.15
N ASN A 362 -39.68 -33.27 5.06
CA ASN A 362 -41.13 -33.23 5.07
C ASN A 362 -41.62 -34.22 6.13
N SER A 363 -42.51 -33.78 7.01
CA SER A 363 -43.66 -34.62 7.37
C SER A 363 -44.84 -33.73 7.75
N ASP A 364 -45.90 -33.87 6.96
CA ASP A 364 -47.27 -33.58 7.36
C ASP A 364 -47.57 -34.22 8.72
N LEU A 365 -48.46 -33.57 9.50
CA LEU A 365 -49.66 -34.22 10.08
C LEU A 365 -50.49 -33.22 10.90
N HIS A 366 -51.75 -33.09 10.44
CA HIS A 366 -52.99 -32.67 11.10
C HIS A 366 -53.30 -31.20 11.38
#